data_AF-A0A6J4M8R6-F1
#
_entry.id   AF-A0A6J4M8R6-F1
#
_cell.length_a   1.000
_cell.length_b   1.000
_cell.length_c   1.000
_cell.angle_alpha   90.00
_cell.angle_beta   90.00
_cell.angle_gamma   90.00
#
_symmetry.space_group_name_H-M   'P 1'
#
loop_
_entity.id
_entity.type
_entity.pdbx_description
1 polymer ?
#
loop_
_entity_poly.entity_id
_entity_poly.type
_entity_poly.pdbx_seq_one_letter_code
_entity_poly.pdbx_strand_id
1 'polypeptide(L)'
;MLIRLALASIIAVGAAGAASAAASAGLAARSARPAHAPRWGEDGHLMSGAAAAGALPAAMPAFFRQAAPQLAYLNPEPDRWRDRAERDRDRALDGATGFEHYVDLELIPPARRAAALGAPSRLAFFDTLRAAGADPAGVGVLPFRIVELTQQLRTSFRRWRAAPDAATRRWVEQRIVNDAGILGHYVADGANPAHTTVHHNGWVGPNPKGYATDKQFHGRFESGYVRARITERDVRRAVRGAPQAFPDVRAAVLAYLTRSHGEVERLYALDKAAPFDSTTTAPANRAFAVERLGDGATMLRDLWWTAWVTSADSAAAPPR
;
A
#
# COMPACT_ATOMS: atom_id res chain seq x y z
N MET A 1 63.44 -21.81 -0.62
CA MET A 1 62.60 -22.30 0.50
C MET A 1 61.18 -22.47 -0.05
N LEU A 2 60.93 -23.33 -1.03
CA LEU A 2 61.17 -24.79 -1.15
C LEU A 2 60.20 -25.64 -0.31
N ILE A 3 59.23 -26.20 -1.04
CA ILE A 3 58.30 -27.26 -0.68
C ILE A 3 59.05 -28.51 -0.19
N ARG A 4 58.47 -29.28 0.73
CA ARG A 4 58.73 -30.73 0.84
C ARG A 4 57.44 -31.52 1.01
N LEU A 5 57.18 -32.39 0.03
CA LEU A 5 56.37 -33.59 0.22
C LEU A 5 57.14 -34.59 1.09
N ALA A 6 56.42 -35.51 1.73
CA ALA A 6 56.95 -36.81 2.13
C ALA A 6 56.02 -37.89 1.55
N LEU A 7 56.54 -38.69 0.62
CA LEU A 7 55.89 -39.91 0.15
C LEU A 7 56.59 -41.10 0.80
N ALA A 8 55.82 -42.10 1.24
CA ALA A 8 56.32 -43.41 1.61
C ALA A 8 55.33 -44.48 1.15
N SER A 9 55.71 -45.25 0.14
CA SER A 9 54.96 -46.41 -0.37
C SER A 9 55.42 -47.69 0.35
N ILE A 10 54.61 -48.76 0.37
CA ILE A 10 55.03 -50.14 0.02
C ILE A 10 53.85 -51.15 0.00
N ILE A 11 53.62 -51.73 -1.19
CA ILE A 11 53.29 -53.14 -1.52
C ILE A 11 52.18 -53.89 -0.74
N ALA A 12 50.96 -53.84 -1.29
CA ALA A 12 50.18 -54.93 -1.95
C ALA A 12 49.90 -56.33 -1.32
N VAL A 13 48.91 -57.01 -1.93
CA VAL A 13 48.36 -58.39 -1.72
C VAL A 13 47.39 -58.52 -0.51
N GLY A 14 46.17 -59.06 -0.64
CA GLY A 14 45.42 -59.50 -1.85
C GLY A 14 44.09 -60.22 -1.54
N ALA A 15 43.34 -60.56 -2.60
CA ALA A 15 42.14 -61.43 -2.65
C ALA A 15 40.76 -60.97 -2.09
N ALA A 16 39.81 -60.81 -3.03
CA ALA A 16 38.37 -61.12 -3.00
C ALA A 16 37.48 -60.85 -1.75
N GLY A 17 36.43 -60.03 -1.94
CA GLY A 17 35.31 -59.86 -1.00
C GLY A 17 34.07 -59.23 -1.66
N ALA A 18 32.88 -59.72 -1.31
CA ALA A 18 31.58 -59.51 -1.96
C ALA A 18 31.12 -58.07 -2.26
N ALA A 19 30.16 -57.96 -3.20
CA ALA A 19 29.55 -56.73 -3.67
C ALA A 19 28.80 -55.92 -2.59
N SER A 20 28.72 -54.60 -2.80
CA SER A 20 27.69 -53.73 -2.21
C SER A 20 27.42 -52.55 -3.15
N ALA A 21 26.26 -52.57 -3.81
CA ALA A 21 25.84 -51.50 -4.71
C ALA A 21 25.32 -50.31 -3.89
N ALA A 22 26.19 -49.32 -3.66
CA ALA A 22 25.83 -48.08 -2.98
C ALA A 22 24.89 -47.23 -3.86
N ALA A 23 23.58 -47.44 -3.70
CA ALA A 23 22.55 -46.65 -4.35
C ALA A 23 22.57 -45.22 -3.79
N SER A 24 23.25 -44.30 -4.49
CA SER A 24 23.31 -42.89 -4.18
C SER A 24 21.96 -42.22 -4.42
N ALA A 25 21.08 -42.31 -3.41
CA ALA A 25 19.77 -41.66 -3.39
C ALA A 25 19.95 -40.13 -3.48
N GLY A 26 19.89 -39.61 -4.72
CA GLY A 26 20.02 -38.19 -5.00
C GLY A 26 18.93 -37.40 -4.30
N LEU A 27 19.28 -36.69 -3.24
CA LEU A 27 18.37 -35.85 -2.48
C LEU A 27 18.01 -34.61 -3.31
N ALA A 28 17.08 -34.79 -4.25
CA ALA A 28 16.56 -33.74 -5.10
C ALA A 28 15.79 -32.72 -4.24
N ALA A 29 16.53 -31.77 -3.69
CA ALA A 29 16.01 -30.65 -2.91
C ALA A 29 15.09 -29.82 -3.81
N ARG A 30 13.80 -30.17 -3.82
CA ARG A 30 12.74 -29.40 -4.46
C ARG A 30 12.71 -28.03 -3.80
N SER A 31 13.32 -27.05 -4.45
CA SER A 31 13.26 -25.64 -4.09
C SER A 31 11.81 -25.17 -4.23
N ALA A 32 11.04 -25.36 -3.16
CA ALA A 32 9.73 -24.77 -3.01
C ALA A 32 9.91 -23.25 -3.10
N ARG A 33 9.59 -22.68 -4.27
CA ARG A 33 9.50 -21.23 -4.44
C ARG A 33 8.60 -20.70 -3.32
N PRO A 34 9.00 -19.64 -2.61
CA PRO A 34 8.13 -19.06 -1.58
C PRO A 34 6.81 -18.68 -2.23
N ALA A 35 5.71 -19.28 -1.74
CA ALA A 35 4.39 -18.94 -2.22
C ALA A 35 4.10 -17.50 -1.80
N HIS A 36 4.04 -16.58 -2.78
CA HIS A 36 3.76 -15.17 -2.53
C HIS A 36 2.32 -15.02 -2.01
N ALA A 37 2.21 -14.92 -0.69
CA ALA A 37 0.97 -14.54 -0.02
C ALA A 37 0.53 -13.12 -0.45
N PRO A 38 -0.79 -12.84 -0.57
CA PRO A 38 -1.32 -11.77 -1.45
C PRO A 38 -2.07 -10.65 -0.64
N ARG A 39 -2.82 -9.64 -1.15
CA ARG A 39 -2.82 -8.77 -2.35
C ARG A 39 -4.03 -7.75 -2.50
N TRP A 40 -4.70 -7.28 -1.41
CA TRP A 40 -4.42 -5.87 -1.03
C TRP A 40 -3.04 -5.92 -0.37
N GLY A 41 -2.26 -4.86 -0.53
CA GLY A 41 -0.96 -5.10 -1.14
C GLY A 41 -1.10 -5.57 -2.59
N GLU A 42 -0.05 -6.19 -3.12
CA GLU A 42 0.46 -5.85 -4.46
C GLU A 42 -0.54 -5.56 -5.61
N ASP A 43 -1.45 -6.46 -6.01
CA ASP A 43 -2.29 -6.24 -7.21
C ASP A 43 -3.33 -5.11 -7.03
N GLY A 44 -3.92 -4.96 -5.83
CA GLY A 44 -4.86 -3.86 -5.56
C GLY A 44 -4.21 -2.49 -5.78
N HIS A 45 -2.95 -2.35 -5.35
CA HIS A 45 -2.13 -1.15 -5.52
C HIS A 45 -1.68 -0.96 -6.97
N LEU A 46 -1.14 -2.00 -7.61
CA LEU A 46 -0.74 -1.97 -9.02
C LEU A 46 -1.90 -1.52 -9.92
N MET A 47 -3.10 -2.11 -9.72
CA MET A 47 -4.29 -1.75 -10.48
C MET A 47 -4.77 -0.34 -10.19
N SER A 48 -4.77 0.10 -8.93
CA SER A 48 -5.20 1.45 -8.55
C SER A 48 -4.26 2.52 -9.11
N GLY A 49 -2.94 2.31 -9.02
CA GLY A 49 -1.92 3.20 -9.58
C GLY A 49 -1.97 3.28 -11.10
N ALA A 50 -2.09 2.14 -11.79
CA ALA A 50 -2.21 2.09 -13.25
C ALA A 50 -3.53 2.68 -13.77
N ALA A 51 -4.63 2.55 -13.02
CA ALA A 51 -5.90 3.17 -13.34
C ALA A 51 -5.89 4.70 -13.12
N ALA A 52 -5.35 5.17 -12.00
CA ALA A 52 -5.16 6.58 -11.72
C ALA A 52 -4.27 7.26 -12.77
N ALA A 53 -3.14 6.62 -13.13
CA ALA A 53 -2.19 7.16 -14.11
C ALA A 53 -2.78 7.18 -15.53
N GLY A 54 -3.53 6.14 -15.90
CA GLY A 54 -4.26 6.08 -17.17
C GLY A 54 -5.40 7.09 -17.30
N ALA A 55 -5.86 7.68 -16.19
CA ALA A 55 -6.92 8.70 -16.15
C ALA A 55 -6.40 10.14 -16.01
N LEU A 56 -5.09 10.36 -16.08
CA LEU A 56 -4.47 11.70 -15.98
C LEU A 56 -4.81 12.60 -17.18
N PRO A 57 -5.08 13.90 -16.96
CA PRO A 57 -5.40 14.83 -18.04
C PRO A 57 -4.19 15.17 -18.92
N ALA A 58 -4.46 15.61 -20.15
CA ALA A 58 -3.44 16.13 -21.08
C ALA A 58 -2.68 17.36 -20.54
N ALA A 59 -3.26 18.08 -19.57
CA ALA A 59 -2.65 19.23 -18.87
C ALA A 59 -1.69 18.85 -17.73
N MET A 60 -1.56 17.57 -17.38
CA MET A 60 -0.52 17.06 -16.46
C MET A 60 0.88 17.15 -17.13
N PRO A 61 2.00 17.18 -16.40
CA PRO A 61 3.33 17.16 -17.02
C PRO A 61 3.58 15.89 -17.84
N ALA A 62 4.28 16.02 -18.97
CA ALA A 62 4.53 14.92 -19.89
C ALA A 62 5.35 13.78 -19.24
N PHE A 63 6.41 14.11 -18.49
CA PHE A 63 7.22 13.13 -17.76
C PHE A 63 6.36 12.28 -16.81
N PHE A 64 5.38 12.91 -16.14
CA PHE A 64 4.54 12.26 -15.15
C PHE A 64 3.55 11.28 -15.78
N ARG A 65 2.97 11.63 -16.95
CA ARG A 65 2.17 10.67 -17.74
C ARG A 65 3.02 9.52 -18.29
N GLN A 66 4.24 9.81 -18.77
CA GLN A 66 5.15 8.80 -19.29
C GLN A 66 5.62 7.82 -18.19
N ALA A 67 5.70 8.29 -16.94
CA ALA A 67 6.02 7.48 -15.76
C ALA A 67 4.90 6.55 -15.29
N ALA A 68 3.75 6.43 -15.99
CA ALA A 68 2.61 5.60 -15.56
C ALA A 68 2.97 4.16 -15.14
N PRO A 69 3.88 3.41 -15.82
CA PRO A 69 4.29 2.08 -15.36
C PRO A 69 5.06 2.11 -14.03
N GLN A 70 5.86 3.15 -13.80
CA GLN A 70 6.63 3.33 -12.56
C GLN A 70 5.72 3.79 -11.41
N LEU A 71 4.76 4.69 -11.67
CA LEU A 71 3.73 5.09 -10.71
C LEU A 71 2.87 3.90 -10.24
N ALA A 72 2.59 2.94 -11.14
CA ALA A 72 1.95 1.68 -10.77
C ALA A 72 2.89 0.80 -9.93
N TYR A 73 4.12 0.53 -10.41
CA TYR A 73 5.09 -0.33 -9.73
C TYR A 73 5.42 0.11 -8.29
N LEU A 74 5.46 1.42 -8.04
CA LEU A 74 5.74 2.03 -6.73
C LEU A 74 4.51 2.16 -5.82
N ASN A 75 3.29 1.88 -6.31
CA ASN A 75 2.08 1.94 -5.50
C ASN A 75 2.07 0.94 -4.32
N PRO A 76 2.55 -0.32 -4.45
CA PRO A 76 2.72 -1.24 -3.32
C PRO A 76 4.01 -1.05 -2.51
N GLU A 77 4.77 0.03 -2.70
CA GLU A 77 6.13 0.13 -2.13
C GLU A 77 6.19 0.16 -0.58
N PRO A 78 5.29 0.85 0.16
CA PRO A 78 5.26 0.79 1.62
C PRO A 78 5.07 -0.60 2.23
N ASP A 79 4.29 -1.49 1.60
CA ASP A 79 4.19 -2.89 2.02
C ASP A 79 5.52 -3.64 1.86
N ARG A 80 6.31 -3.31 0.84
CA ARG A 80 7.63 -3.91 0.61
C ARG A 80 8.65 -3.50 1.67
N TRP A 81 8.46 -2.36 2.33
CA TRP A 81 9.26 -1.95 3.50
C TRP A 81 9.02 -2.83 4.72
N ARG A 82 7.90 -3.55 4.77
CA ARG A 82 7.52 -4.47 5.86
C ARG A 82 8.14 -5.86 5.67
N ASP A 83 9.33 -5.92 5.09
CA ASP A 83 10.06 -7.18 4.92
C ASP A 83 10.34 -7.85 6.25
N ARG A 84 10.14 -9.16 6.30
CA ARG A 84 10.28 -9.95 7.52
C ARG A 84 11.75 -10.13 7.90
N ALA A 85 12.66 -10.31 6.94
CA ALA A 85 14.07 -10.51 7.25
C ALA A 85 14.72 -9.23 7.79
N GLU A 86 14.26 -8.05 7.38
CA GLU A 86 14.69 -6.77 7.97
C GLU A 86 14.03 -6.51 9.33
N ARG A 87 12.70 -6.64 9.45
CA ARG A 87 11.96 -6.51 10.72
C ARG A 87 12.48 -7.45 11.82
N ASP A 88 12.97 -8.64 11.44
CA ASP A 88 13.51 -9.62 12.37
C ASP A 88 15.00 -9.38 12.71
N ARG A 89 15.67 -8.40 12.07
CA ARG A 89 16.93 -7.78 12.53
C ARG A 89 16.67 -6.58 13.42
N ASP A 90 15.89 -5.62 12.95
CA ASP A 90 15.46 -4.43 13.68
C ASP A 90 14.04 -4.01 13.24
N ARG A 91 13.20 -3.65 14.20
CA ARG A 91 11.80 -3.28 13.97
C ARG A 91 11.59 -1.80 13.66
N ALA A 92 12.65 -0.98 13.64
CA ALA A 92 12.56 0.46 13.47
C ALA A 92 11.72 0.90 12.26
N LEU A 93 11.83 0.22 11.11
CA LEU A 93 11.07 0.58 9.90
C LEU A 93 9.59 0.18 9.98
N ASP A 94 9.29 -1.10 10.20
CA ASP A 94 7.91 -1.62 10.35
C ASP A 94 7.16 -0.94 11.51
N GLY A 95 7.87 -0.63 12.61
CA GLY A 95 7.32 0.11 13.75
C GLY A 95 7.08 1.61 13.48
N ALA A 96 7.80 2.21 12.52
CA ALA A 96 7.61 3.62 12.14
C ALA A 96 6.58 3.82 11.01
N THR A 97 6.38 2.82 10.15
CA THR A 97 5.47 2.92 8.99
C THR A 97 4.19 2.10 9.13
N GLY A 98 4.16 1.04 9.95
CA GLY A 98 3.03 0.11 10.01
C GLY A 98 1.69 0.75 10.41
N PHE A 99 1.70 1.82 11.21
CA PHE A 99 0.51 2.59 11.58
C PHE A 99 0.15 3.70 10.58
N GLU A 100 0.90 3.88 9.49
CA GLU A 100 0.55 4.82 8.41
C GLU A 100 -0.50 4.26 7.44
N HIS A 101 -0.75 2.94 7.46
CA HIS A 101 -1.62 2.22 6.51
C HIS A 101 -3.13 2.27 6.84
N TYR A 102 -3.52 2.74 8.04
CA TYR A 102 -4.92 2.69 8.49
C TYR A 102 -5.33 3.88 9.36
N VAL A 103 -6.64 4.00 9.60
CA VAL A 103 -7.22 4.88 10.62
C VAL A 103 -8.48 4.28 11.24
N ASP A 104 -8.36 3.72 12.44
CA ASP A 104 -9.48 3.09 13.16
C ASP A 104 -10.36 4.19 13.80
N LEU A 105 -11.31 4.70 13.01
CA LEU A 105 -12.11 5.89 13.34
C LEU A 105 -12.96 5.72 14.61
N GLU A 106 -13.28 4.48 15.00
CA GLU A 106 -13.99 4.14 16.24
C GLU A 106 -13.13 4.38 17.49
N LEU A 107 -11.81 4.17 17.39
CA LEU A 107 -10.86 4.39 18.50
C LEU A 107 -10.60 5.86 18.78
N ILE A 108 -10.92 6.77 17.84
CA ILE A 108 -10.85 8.21 18.07
C ILE A 108 -11.99 8.64 19.00
N PRO A 109 -11.71 9.12 20.25
CA PRO A 109 -12.77 9.42 21.20
C PRO A 109 -13.75 10.49 20.68
N PRO A 110 -15.08 10.27 20.71
CA PRO A 110 -16.04 11.16 20.06
C PRO A 110 -15.91 12.64 20.47
N ALA A 111 -15.70 12.92 21.77
CA ALA A 111 -15.49 14.27 22.32
C ALA A 111 -14.14 14.92 21.95
N ARG A 112 -13.34 14.27 21.10
CA ARG A 112 -12.05 14.73 20.58
C ARG A 112 -11.89 14.57 19.07
N ARG A 113 -12.79 13.83 18.39
CA ARG A 113 -12.67 13.47 16.97
C ARG A 113 -12.42 14.65 16.03
N ALA A 114 -13.16 15.75 16.20
CA ALA A 114 -12.96 16.96 15.39
C ALA A 114 -11.58 17.61 15.62
N ALA A 115 -11.14 17.71 16.88
CA ALA A 115 -9.83 18.28 17.23
C ALA A 115 -8.67 17.39 16.74
N ALA A 116 -8.82 16.06 16.87
CA ALA A 116 -7.81 15.10 16.45
C ALA A 116 -7.64 15.11 14.92
N LEU A 117 -8.71 14.92 14.15
CA LEU A 117 -8.65 14.92 12.67
C LEU A 117 -8.30 16.31 12.08
N GLY A 118 -8.65 17.38 12.82
CA GLY A 118 -8.26 18.76 12.50
C GLY A 118 -6.84 19.16 12.93
N ALA A 119 -6.10 18.31 13.65
CA ALA A 119 -4.79 18.67 14.21
C ALA A 119 -3.78 19.05 13.11
N PRO A 120 -2.88 20.03 13.34
CA PRO A 120 -2.01 20.57 12.30
C PRO A 120 -0.99 19.56 11.74
N SER A 121 -0.56 18.57 12.54
CA SER A 121 0.42 17.55 12.15
C SER A 121 0.10 16.20 12.81
N ARG A 122 0.71 15.11 12.31
CA ARG A 122 0.62 13.76 12.91
C ARG A 122 1.03 13.72 14.39
N LEU A 123 1.93 14.62 14.82
CA LEU A 123 2.38 14.71 16.21
C LEU A 123 1.32 15.37 17.09
N ALA A 124 0.74 16.50 16.66
CA ALA A 124 -0.35 17.15 17.38
C ALA A 124 -1.61 16.27 17.44
N PHE A 125 -1.84 15.42 16.43
CA PHE A 125 -2.86 14.36 16.46
C PHE A 125 -2.58 13.33 17.55
N PHE A 126 -1.34 12.81 17.62
CA PHE A 126 -0.91 11.89 18.66
C PHE A 126 -1.07 12.48 20.07
N ASP A 127 -0.72 13.75 20.26
CA ASP A 127 -0.83 14.41 21.56
C ASP A 127 -2.30 14.67 21.94
N THR A 128 -3.16 14.96 20.95
CA THR A 128 -4.63 15.06 21.14
C THR A 128 -5.26 13.73 21.58
N LEU A 129 -4.77 12.60 21.05
CA LEU A 129 -5.23 11.26 21.42
C LEU A 129 -4.69 10.83 22.80
N ARG A 130 -3.42 11.08 23.11
CA ARG A 130 -2.82 10.83 24.44
C ARG A 130 -3.53 11.62 25.53
N ALA A 131 -3.83 12.90 25.29
CA ALA A 131 -4.60 13.75 26.19
C ALA A 131 -6.08 13.31 26.35
N ALA A 132 -6.50 12.27 25.63
CA ALA A 132 -7.80 11.62 25.73
C ALA A 132 -7.74 10.16 26.22
N GLY A 133 -6.54 9.66 26.59
CA GLY A 133 -6.33 8.28 27.03
C GLY A 133 -6.33 7.23 25.91
N ALA A 134 -6.29 7.63 24.63
CA ALA A 134 -6.23 6.72 23.50
C ALA A 134 -4.77 6.48 23.06
N ASP A 135 -4.44 5.25 22.64
CA ASP A 135 -3.16 4.94 21.99
C ASP A 135 -3.14 5.47 20.56
N PRO A 136 -2.26 6.41 20.19
CA PRO A 136 -2.21 6.93 18.83
C PRO A 136 -1.68 5.94 17.79
N ALA A 137 -0.90 4.94 18.19
CA ALA A 137 -0.39 3.94 17.25
C ALA A 137 -1.53 3.03 16.79
N GLY A 138 -2.30 2.48 17.72
CA GLY A 138 -3.51 1.69 17.44
C GLY A 138 -4.62 2.45 16.72
N VAL A 139 -4.68 3.79 16.80
CA VAL A 139 -5.60 4.58 15.94
C VAL A 139 -5.11 4.65 14.48
N GLY A 140 -3.80 4.76 14.23
CA GLY A 140 -3.25 4.94 12.89
C GLY A 140 -3.33 6.39 12.33
N VAL A 141 -2.47 6.71 11.35
CA VAL A 141 -2.27 8.08 10.83
C VAL A 141 -2.58 8.27 9.34
N LEU A 142 -3.28 7.34 8.70
CA LEU A 142 -3.55 7.35 7.25
C LEU A 142 -4.02 8.72 6.67
N PRO A 143 -4.96 9.49 7.30
CA PRO A 143 -5.35 10.80 6.82
C PRO A 143 -4.18 11.80 6.73
N PHE A 144 -3.28 11.76 7.72
CA PHE A 144 -2.11 12.64 7.76
C PHE A 144 -1.12 12.24 6.69
N ARG A 145 -0.87 10.93 6.51
CA ARG A 145 0.11 10.45 5.53
C ARG A 145 -0.24 10.84 4.09
N ILE A 146 -1.52 10.72 3.73
CA ILE A 146 -2.04 11.13 2.42
C ILE A 146 -1.90 12.66 2.22
N VAL A 147 -2.25 13.46 3.24
CA VAL A 147 -2.14 14.93 3.20
C VAL A 147 -0.68 15.38 3.08
N GLU A 148 0.22 14.85 3.91
CA GLU A 148 1.65 15.17 3.94
C GLU A 148 2.32 14.87 2.59
N LEU A 149 2.10 13.69 2.02
CA LEU A 149 2.65 13.33 0.71
C LEU A 149 2.08 14.19 -0.43
N THR A 150 0.80 14.57 -0.36
CA THR A 150 0.20 15.52 -1.32
C THR A 150 0.83 16.92 -1.21
N GLN A 151 1.18 17.38 0.00
CA GLN A 151 1.89 18.64 0.23
C GLN A 151 3.37 18.56 -0.23
N GLN A 152 4.03 17.42 0.00
CA GLN A 152 5.39 17.15 -0.48
C GLN A 152 5.43 17.18 -2.02
N LEU A 153 4.51 16.49 -2.69
CA LEU A 153 4.37 16.53 -4.15
C LEU A 153 4.12 17.94 -4.70
N ARG A 154 3.21 18.71 -4.09
CA ARG A 154 2.94 20.10 -4.48
C ARG A 154 4.21 20.96 -4.40
N THR A 155 5.03 20.73 -3.37
CA THR A 155 6.32 21.40 -3.17
C THR A 155 7.38 20.95 -4.18
N SER A 156 7.43 19.66 -4.50
CA SER A 156 8.30 19.12 -5.55
C SER A 156 7.91 19.64 -6.93
N PHE A 157 6.61 19.73 -7.27
CA PHE A 157 6.15 20.37 -8.51
C PHE A 157 6.52 21.87 -8.58
N ARG A 158 6.48 22.63 -7.47
CA ARG A 158 7.01 24.01 -7.42
C ARG A 158 8.50 24.04 -7.76
N ARG A 159 9.30 23.15 -7.15
CA ARG A 159 10.75 23.02 -7.46
C ARG A 159 11.00 22.61 -8.92
N TRP A 160 10.14 21.78 -9.50
CA TRP A 160 10.21 21.41 -10.93
C TRP A 160 9.85 22.55 -11.88
N ARG A 161 8.92 23.45 -11.48
CA ARG A 161 8.63 24.68 -12.24
C ARG A 161 9.81 25.66 -12.19
N ALA A 162 10.46 25.78 -11.03
CA ALA A 162 11.56 26.72 -10.77
C ALA A 162 12.99 26.14 -10.93
N ALA A 163 13.14 24.97 -11.56
CA ALA A 163 14.44 24.34 -11.75
C ALA A 163 15.33 25.19 -12.72
N PRO A 164 16.57 25.53 -12.35
CA PRO A 164 17.41 26.45 -13.13
C PRO A 164 17.95 25.82 -14.44
N ASP A 165 18.03 24.49 -14.50
CA ASP A 165 18.58 23.75 -15.63
C ASP A 165 17.88 22.39 -15.82
N ALA A 166 18.15 21.74 -16.96
CA ALA A 166 17.51 20.48 -17.34
C ALA A 166 17.99 19.25 -16.57
N ALA A 167 19.20 19.25 -15.97
CA ALA A 167 19.66 18.17 -15.10
C ALA A 167 18.99 18.26 -13.72
N THR A 168 19.00 19.44 -13.09
CA THR A 168 18.27 19.69 -11.84
C THR A 168 16.78 19.37 -12.00
N ARG A 169 16.17 19.75 -13.13
CA ARG A 169 14.77 19.42 -13.41
C ARG A 169 14.51 17.92 -13.38
N ARG A 170 15.34 17.10 -14.05
CA ARG A 170 15.20 15.62 -14.07
C ARG A 170 15.38 14.97 -12.69
N TRP A 171 16.25 15.49 -11.83
CA TRP A 171 16.37 15.00 -10.44
C TRP A 171 15.07 15.24 -9.65
N VAL A 172 14.39 16.37 -9.88
CA VAL A 172 13.08 16.64 -9.27
C VAL A 172 11.98 15.78 -9.91
N GLU A 173 12.03 15.48 -11.21
CA GLU A 173 11.11 14.52 -11.87
C GLU A 173 11.18 13.14 -11.23
N GLN A 174 12.39 12.61 -11.01
CA GLN A 174 12.61 11.34 -10.31
C GLN A 174 12.00 11.35 -8.90
N ARG A 175 12.21 12.43 -8.14
CA ARG A 175 11.62 12.57 -6.80
C ARG A 175 10.09 12.68 -6.82
N ILE A 176 9.52 13.39 -7.79
CA ILE A 176 8.06 13.49 -7.96
C ILE A 176 7.45 12.12 -8.26
N VAL A 177 8.04 11.33 -9.16
CA VAL A 177 7.53 9.98 -9.50
C VAL A 177 7.63 9.03 -8.30
N ASN A 178 8.74 9.09 -7.54
CA ASN A 178 8.91 8.36 -6.29
C ASN A 178 7.79 8.68 -5.28
N ASP A 179 7.63 9.95 -4.94
CA ASP A 179 6.70 10.41 -3.92
C ASP A 179 5.22 10.21 -4.34
N ALA A 180 4.95 10.22 -5.64
CA ALA A 180 3.62 9.99 -6.21
C ALA A 180 3.22 8.51 -6.22
N GLY A 181 4.17 7.61 -6.50
CA GLY A 181 3.96 6.18 -6.32
C GLY A 181 3.67 5.83 -4.87
N ILE A 182 4.49 6.35 -3.94
CA ILE A 182 4.32 6.15 -2.49
C ILE A 182 2.98 6.72 -1.99
N LEU A 183 2.55 7.91 -2.44
CA LEU A 183 1.20 8.44 -2.16
C LEU A 183 0.10 7.47 -2.65
N GLY A 184 0.35 6.81 -3.78
CA GLY A 184 -0.54 5.81 -4.35
C GLY A 184 -0.93 4.70 -3.39
N HIS A 185 0.02 4.28 -2.54
CA HIS A 185 -0.21 3.24 -1.53
C HIS A 185 -1.34 3.60 -0.58
N TYR A 186 -1.13 4.66 0.19
CA TYR A 186 -2.01 5.11 1.26
C TYR A 186 -3.39 5.54 0.73
N VAL A 187 -3.46 6.04 -0.51
CA VAL A 187 -4.76 6.33 -1.13
C VAL A 187 -5.50 5.03 -1.47
N ALA A 188 -4.82 3.99 -1.96
CA ALA A 188 -5.42 2.69 -2.22
C ALA A 188 -5.82 1.94 -0.92
N ASP A 189 -5.00 2.00 0.13
CA ASP A 189 -5.35 1.55 1.49
C ASP A 189 -6.66 2.18 1.94
N GLY A 190 -6.76 3.51 1.85
CA GLY A 190 -7.97 4.26 2.21
C GLY A 190 -9.20 3.91 1.37
N ALA A 191 -9.04 3.20 0.25
CA ALA A 191 -10.14 2.71 -0.58
C ALA A 191 -10.74 1.39 -0.04
N ASN A 192 -9.97 0.62 0.72
CA ASN A 192 -10.42 -0.57 1.42
C ASN A 192 -11.08 -0.16 2.74
N PRO A 193 -12.39 -0.42 2.96
CA PRO A 193 -13.06 -0.08 4.22
C PRO A 193 -12.37 -0.68 5.44
N ALA A 194 -11.71 -1.82 5.28
CA ALA A 194 -10.97 -2.49 6.35
C ALA A 194 -9.71 -1.73 6.81
N HIS A 195 -9.24 -0.66 6.15
CA HIS A 195 -8.16 0.21 6.67
C HIS A 195 -8.72 1.41 7.42
N THR A 196 -10.03 1.41 7.70
CA THR A 196 -10.73 2.53 8.36
C THR A 196 -11.51 2.09 9.61
N THR A 197 -11.23 0.91 10.16
CA THR A 197 -12.06 0.27 11.19
C THR A 197 -11.31 -0.75 12.05
N VAL A 198 -11.66 -0.78 13.35
CA VAL A 198 -11.28 -1.86 14.27
C VAL A 198 -11.73 -3.25 13.82
N HIS A 199 -12.68 -3.34 12.89
CA HIS A 199 -13.18 -4.59 12.30
C HIS A 199 -12.33 -5.08 11.12
N HIS A 200 -11.06 -4.66 11.00
CA HIS A 200 -10.21 -5.04 9.88
C HIS A 200 -9.95 -6.57 9.79
N ASN A 201 -9.71 -7.22 10.94
CA ASN A 201 -9.39 -8.66 11.06
C ASN A 201 -10.56 -9.50 11.64
N GLY A 202 -11.78 -9.25 11.15
CA GLY A 202 -13.01 -9.84 11.68
C GLY A 202 -13.77 -8.88 12.60
N TRP A 203 -15.08 -9.09 12.76
CA TRP A 203 -15.94 -8.24 13.58
C TRP A 203 -15.57 -8.30 15.07
N VAL A 204 -15.61 -7.16 15.76
CA VAL A 204 -15.17 -6.98 17.15
C VAL A 204 -16.33 -6.46 18.01
N GLY A 205 -16.48 -6.99 19.22
CA GLY A 205 -17.56 -6.59 20.13
C GLY A 205 -18.93 -7.18 19.74
N PRO A 206 -20.05 -6.51 20.09
CA PRO A 206 -21.39 -7.02 19.84
C PRO A 206 -21.65 -7.28 18.35
N ASN A 207 -22.04 -8.51 18.01
CA ASN A 207 -22.23 -8.98 16.64
C ASN A 207 -23.68 -9.51 16.41
N PRO A 208 -24.74 -8.69 16.59
CA PRO A 208 -26.12 -9.13 16.46
C PRO A 208 -26.50 -9.53 15.03
N LYS A 209 -25.74 -9.05 14.03
CA LYS A 209 -25.94 -9.39 12.62
C LYS A 209 -25.20 -10.67 12.21
N GLY A 210 -24.38 -11.27 13.08
CA GLY A 210 -23.68 -12.53 12.82
C GLY A 210 -22.70 -12.45 11.65
N TYR A 211 -21.88 -11.40 11.61
CA TYR A 211 -20.80 -11.21 10.65
C TYR A 211 -19.57 -12.06 10.99
N ALA A 212 -18.67 -12.23 10.01
CA ALA A 212 -17.44 -13.01 10.17
C ALA A 212 -16.53 -12.43 11.26
N THR A 213 -16.05 -13.29 12.17
CA THR A 213 -15.09 -12.95 13.23
C THR A 213 -13.73 -13.62 12.99
N ASP A 214 -13.48 -14.13 11.78
CA ASP A 214 -12.24 -14.82 11.45
C ASP A 214 -11.10 -13.84 11.11
N LYS A 215 -9.92 -14.09 11.67
CA LYS A 215 -8.71 -13.28 11.44
C LYS A 215 -8.10 -13.47 10.04
N GLN A 216 -8.82 -14.07 9.10
CA GLN A 216 -8.43 -14.13 7.69
C GLN A 216 -9.34 -13.24 6.84
N PHE A 217 -10.44 -12.71 7.38
CA PHE A 217 -11.41 -11.87 6.68
C PHE A 217 -10.76 -10.76 5.83
N HIS A 218 -9.78 -10.05 6.41
CA HIS A 218 -8.90 -9.10 5.71
C HIS A 218 -8.30 -9.77 4.47
N GLY A 219 -7.31 -10.65 4.68
CA GLY A 219 -6.61 -11.46 3.67
C GLY A 219 -7.50 -12.25 2.68
N ARG A 220 -8.76 -12.55 2.99
CA ARG A 220 -9.69 -13.19 2.04
C ARG A 220 -10.09 -12.18 0.97
N PHE A 221 -10.74 -11.09 1.39
CA PHE A 221 -11.22 -10.01 0.52
C PHE A 221 -10.08 -9.34 -0.25
N GLU A 222 -9.03 -9.04 0.50
CA GLU A 222 -7.72 -8.59 0.08
C GLU A 222 -7.13 -9.45 -1.02
N SER A 223 -6.85 -10.70 -0.71
CA SER A 223 -5.76 -11.40 -1.37
C SER A 223 -6.24 -12.49 -2.29
N GLY A 224 -7.26 -13.22 -1.83
CA GLY A 224 -7.90 -14.28 -2.60
C GLY A 224 -8.82 -13.69 -3.65
N TYR A 225 -9.69 -12.76 -3.24
CA TYR A 225 -10.74 -12.23 -4.11
C TYR A 225 -10.21 -11.27 -5.18
N VAL A 226 -9.55 -10.17 -4.82
CA VAL A 226 -9.10 -9.14 -5.78
C VAL A 226 -8.24 -9.77 -6.88
N ARG A 227 -7.23 -10.58 -6.50
CA ARG A 227 -6.34 -11.30 -7.43
C ARG A 227 -7.08 -12.21 -8.41
N ALA A 228 -8.15 -12.87 -7.99
CA ALA A 228 -8.84 -13.88 -8.79
C ALA A 228 -10.01 -13.32 -9.63
N ARG A 229 -10.54 -12.14 -9.29
CA ARG A 229 -11.85 -11.67 -9.78
C ARG A 229 -11.86 -10.27 -10.41
N ILE A 230 -10.82 -9.46 -10.16
CA ILE A 230 -10.71 -8.08 -10.64
C ILE A 230 -9.55 -7.95 -11.62
N THR A 231 -9.70 -7.10 -12.65
CA THR A 231 -8.63 -6.75 -13.57
C THR A 231 -8.38 -5.25 -13.59
N GLU A 232 -7.18 -4.86 -13.99
CA GLU A 232 -6.76 -3.47 -14.20
C GLU A 232 -7.69 -2.71 -15.17
N ARG A 233 -8.34 -3.44 -16.10
CA ARG A 233 -9.35 -2.92 -17.04
C ARG A 233 -10.67 -2.59 -16.35
N ASP A 234 -11.06 -3.33 -15.30
CA ASP A 234 -12.25 -3.02 -14.51
C ASP A 234 -12.02 -1.76 -13.67
N VAL A 235 -10.88 -1.68 -12.98
CA VAL A 235 -10.54 -0.51 -12.15
C VAL A 235 -10.43 0.76 -13.02
N ARG A 236 -9.79 0.68 -14.20
CA ARG A 236 -9.78 1.77 -15.20
C ARG A 236 -11.17 2.24 -15.61
N ARG A 237 -12.15 1.32 -15.70
CA ARG A 237 -13.55 1.64 -16.06
C ARG A 237 -14.37 2.21 -14.89
N ALA A 238 -13.88 2.06 -13.66
CA ALA A 238 -14.51 2.55 -12.45
C ALA A 238 -13.99 3.92 -11.97
N VAL A 239 -12.94 4.47 -12.60
CA VAL A 239 -12.44 5.83 -12.31
C VAL A 239 -13.51 6.86 -12.69
N ARG A 240 -13.85 7.75 -11.76
CA ARG A 240 -15.06 8.59 -11.82
C ARG A 240 -14.77 10.00 -12.35
N GLY A 241 -15.62 10.50 -13.25
CA GLY A 241 -15.65 11.90 -13.69
C GLY A 241 -14.36 12.42 -14.35
N ALA A 242 -14.32 13.73 -14.56
CA ALA A 242 -13.10 14.46 -14.95
C ALA A 242 -12.22 14.74 -13.72
N PRO A 243 -10.90 15.00 -13.89
CA PRO A 243 -9.99 15.25 -12.77
C PRO A 243 -10.37 16.47 -11.93
N GLN A 244 -10.55 16.27 -10.62
CA GLN A 244 -10.93 17.32 -9.68
C GLN A 244 -9.71 17.88 -8.93
N ALA A 245 -9.66 19.20 -8.76
CA ALA A 245 -8.71 19.87 -7.89
C ALA A 245 -9.37 20.21 -6.54
N PHE A 246 -8.72 19.86 -5.42
CA PHE A 246 -9.23 20.13 -4.08
C PHE A 246 -8.60 21.41 -3.49
N PRO A 247 -9.38 22.46 -3.16
CA PRO A 247 -8.85 23.64 -2.49
C PRO A 247 -8.40 23.32 -1.05
N ASP A 248 -9.19 22.51 -0.33
CA ASP A 248 -8.79 21.88 0.93
C ASP A 248 -8.59 20.37 0.73
N VAL A 249 -7.32 19.96 0.73
CA VAL A 249 -6.91 18.54 0.64
C VAL A 249 -7.24 17.78 1.92
N ARG A 250 -7.20 18.40 3.11
CA ARG A 250 -7.52 17.71 4.36
C ARG A 250 -9.02 17.38 4.40
N ALA A 251 -9.88 18.34 4.07
CA ALA A 251 -11.32 18.09 3.97
C ALA A 251 -11.65 16.99 2.94
N ALA A 252 -11.00 17.02 1.77
CA ALA A 252 -11.18 15.98 0.75
C ALA A 252 -10.75 14.59 1.23
N VAL A 253 -9.58 14.47 1.89
CA VAL A 253 -9.07 13.19 2.42
C VAL A 253 -9.93 12.67 3.57
N LEU A 254 -10.38 13.52 4.49
CA LEU A 254 -11.27 13.11 5.58
C LEU A 254 -12.65 12.68 5.06
N ALA A 255 -13.21 13.39 4.08
CA ALA A 255 -14.46 13.01 3.42
C ALA A 255 -14.32 11.70 2.64
N TYR A 256 -13.17 11.45 2.01
CA TYR A 256 -12.85 10.18 1.33
C TYR A 256 -12.83 9.00 2.33
N LEU A 257 -12.03 9.09 3.38
CA LEU A 257 -11.90 8.02 4.37
C LEU A 257 -13.22 7.78 5.14
N THR A 258 -14.02 8.83 5.37
CA THR A 258 -15.35 8.70 6.00
C THR A 258 -16.35 7.98 5.07
N ARG A 259 -16.28 8.17 3.74
CA ARG A 259 -17.07 7.36 2.80
C ARG A 259 -16.62 5.89 2.80
N SER A 260 -15.32 5.64 2.82
CA SER A 260 -14.77 4.28 2.88
C SER A 260 -15.22 3.53 4.14
N HIS A 261 -15.15 4.19 5.30
CA HIS A 261 -15.67 3.68 6.57
C HIS A 261 -17.18 3.38 6.54
N GLY A 262 -17.98 4.21 5.87
CA GLY A 262 -19.41 3.96 5.68
C GLY A 262 -19.75 2.66 4.93
N GLU A 263 -18.78 2.07 4.22
CA GLU A 263 -18.95 0.83 3.45
C GLU A 263 -18.54 -0.44 4.23
N VAL A 264 -18.03 -0.32 5.46
CA VAL A 264 -17.59 -1.46 6.31
C VAL A 264 -18.73 -2.48 6.52
N GLU A 265 -19.93 -2.02 6.87
CA GLU A 265 -21.04 -2.94 7.11
C GLU A 265 -21.58 -3.57 5.80
N ARG A 266 -21.49 -2.85 4.67
CA ARG A 266 -21.84 -3.38 3.34
C ARG A 266 -20.85 -4.46 2.90
N LEU A 267 -19.56 -4.25 3.15
CA LEU A 267 -18.51 -5.24 2.98
C LEU A 267 -18.81 -6.52 3.81
N TYR A 268 -19.11 -6.38 5.10
CA TYR A 268 -19.44 -7.52 5.96
C TYR A 268 -20.74 -8.23 5.58
N ALA A 269 -21.77 -7.50 5.12
CA ALA A 269 -23.00 -8.08 4.60
C ALA A 269 -22.77 -8.89 3.31
N LEU A 270 -21.86 -8.43 2.44
CA LEU A 270 -21.47 -9.16 1.24
C LEU A 270 -20.67 -10.43 1.56
N ASP A 271 -19.69 -10.38 2.48
CA ASP A 271 -18.93 -11.56 2.89
C ASP A 271 -19.83 -12.64 3.53
N LYS A 272 -20.80 -12.20 4.34
CA LYS A 272 -21.78 -13.12 4.94
C LYS A 272 -22.71 -13.77 3.89
N ALA A 273 -23.04 -13.07 2.82
CA ALA A 273 -23.90 -13.58 1.74
C ALA A 273 -23.13 -14.51 0.77
N ALA A 274 -21.89 -14.16 0.45
CA ALA A 274 -20.94 -14.98 -0.30
C ALA A 274 -19.51 -14.56 0.11
N PRO A 275 -18.73 -15.43 0.78
CA PRO A 275 -17.39 -15.07 1.26
C PRO A 275 -16.50 -14.53 0.14
N PHE A 276 -15.74 -13.46 0.42
CA PHE A 276 -14.78 -12.95 -0.55
C PHE A 276 -13.53 -13.83 -0.60
N ASP A 277 -13.64 -15.04 -1.14
CA ASP A 277 -12.50 -15.91 -1.44
C ASP A 277 -12.22 -15.99 -2.95
N SER A 278 -11.14 -16.68 -3.34
CA SER A 278 -10.73 -16.77 -4.74
C SER A 278 -11.71 -17.53 -5.64
N THR A 279 -12.65 -18.30 -5.10
CA THR A 279 -13.66 -19.07 -5.84
C THR A 279 -14.94 -18.27 -6.12
N THR A 280 -15.28 -17.28 -5.29
CA THR A 280 -16.55 -16.54 -5.37
C THR A 280 -16.72 -15.74 -6.66
N THR A 281 -17.81 -16.04 -7.37
CA THR A 281 -18.21 -15.41 -8.65
C THR A 281 -19.34 -14.39 -8.52
N ALA A 282 -19.88 -14.18 -7.31
CA ALA A 282 -21.06 -13.37 -7.05
C ALA A 282 -20.91 -11.92 -7.62
N PRO A 283 -21.86 -11.44 -8.46
CA PRO A 283 -21.75 -10.12 -9.09
C PRO A 283 -21.68 -8.96 -8.09
N ALA A 284 -22.34 -9.07 -6.93
CA ALA A 284 -22.36 -8.03 -5.91
C ALA A 284 -20.98 -7.81 -5.26
N ASN A 285 -20.28 -8.90 -4.90
CA ASN A 285 -18.90 -8.86 -4.41
C ASN A 285 -17.96 -8.24 -5.46
N ARG A 286 -18.14 -8.60 -6.74
CA ARG A 286 -17.31 -8.05 -7.83
C ARG A 286 -17.55 -6.56 -8.03
N ALA A 287 -18.83 -6.15 -8.04
CA ALA A 287 -19.21 -4.75 -8.15
C ALA A 287 -18.61 -3.94 -6.99
N PHE A 288 -18.71 -4.44 -5.75
CA PHE A 288 -18.14 -3.79 -4.57
C PHE A 288 -16.62 -3.61 -4.66
N ALA A 289 -15.88 -4.66 -5.00
CA ALA A 289 -14.42 -4.59 -5.13
C ALA A 289 -13.98 -3.61 -6.23
N VAL A 290 -14.65 -3.62 -7.39
CA VAL A 290 -14.42 -2.66 -8.48
C VAL A 290 -14.80 -1.23 -8.07
N GLU A 291 -15.87 -1.05 -7.29
CA GLU A 291 -16.35 0.24 -6.80
C GLU A 291 -15.35 0.88 -5.81
N ARG A 292 -14.79 0.08 -4.89
CA ARG A 292 -13.74 0.51 -3.94
C ARG A 292 -12.45 0.89 -4.66
N LEU A 293 -11.88 -0.02 -5.45
CA LEU A 293 -10.67 0.23 -6.25
C LEU A 293 -10.84 1.43 -7.20
N GLY A 294 -12.05 1.63 -7.75
CA GLY A 294 -12.41 2.78 -8.58
C GLY A 294 -12.40 4.11 -7.82
N ASP A 295 -12.95 4.18 -6.60
CA ASP A 295 -12.91 5.42 -5.79
C ASP A 295 -11.47 5.75 -5.37
N GLY A 296 -10.64 4.74 -5.04
CA GLY A 296 -9.23 4.92 -4.74
C GLY A 296 -8.41 5.43 -5.93
N ALA A 297 -8.58 4.83 -7.11
CA ALA A 297 -7.93 5.31 -8.33
C ALA A 297 -8.40 6.73 -8.74
N THR A 298 -9.67 7.07 -8.46
CA THR A 298 -10.22 8.43 -8.64
C THR A 298 -9.54 9.42 -7.70
N MET A 299 -9.54 9.13 -6.40
CA MET A 299 -8.95 9.99 -5.39
C MET A 299 -7.44 10.20 -5.61
N LEU A 300 -6.73 9.15 -6.05
CA LEU A 300 -5.29 9.22 -6.34
C LEU A 300 -4.99 10.13 -7.52
N ARG A 301 -5.73 9.98 -8.63
CA ARG A 301 -5.67 10.87 -9.80
C ARG A 301 -5.91 12.33 -9.37
N ASP A 302 -6.91 12.55 -8.54
CA ASP A 302 -7.33 13.90 -8.13
C ASP A 302 -6.38 14.54 -7.12
N LEU A 303 -5.73 13.78 -6.25
CA LEU A 303 -4.65 14.27 -5.39
C LEU A 303 -3.38 14.60 -6.19
N TRP A 304 -2.98 13.76 -7.15
CA TRP A 304 -1.87 14.07 -8.07
C TRP A 304 -2.15 15.33 -8.89
N TRP A 305 -3.36 15.44 -9.46
CA TRP A 305 -3.81 16.62 -10.21
C TRP A 305 -3.86 17.88 -9.33
N THR A 306 -4.41 17.77 -8.11
CA THR A 306 -4.42 18.86 -7.11
C THR A 306 -3.00 19.34 -6.80
N ALA A 307 -2.05 18.42 -6.56
CA ALA A 307 -0.65 18.76 -6.29
C ALA A 307 0.02 19.46 -7.48
N TRP A 308 -0.31 19.08 -8.72
CA TRP A 308 0.20 19.75 -9.91
C TRP A 308 -0.40 21.14 -10.12
N VAL A 309 -1.73 21.31 -10.07
CA VAL A 309 -2.33 22.64 -10.33
C VAL A 309 -2.00 23.62 -9.22
N THR A 310 -2.14 23.23 -7.95
CA THR A 310 -1.86 24.12 -6.80
C THR A 310 -0.35 24.34 -6.52
N SER A 311 0.52 23.81 -7.39
CA SER A 311 1.92 24.22 -7.47
C SER A 311 2.14 25.50 -8.30
N ALA A 312 1.13 25.97 -9.05
CA ALA A 312 1.16 27.26 -9.74
C ALA A 312 0.78 28.44 -8.84
N ASP A 313 -0.08 28.22 -7.84
CA ASP A 313 -0.70 29.23 -6.95
C ASP A 313 0.27 29.88 -5.95
N SER A 314 1.56 29.93 -6.28
CA SER A 314 2.59 30.56 -5.45
C SER A 314 3.71 31.02 -6.36
N ALA A 315 3.82 32.34 -6.56
CA ALA A 315 5.07 32.94 -7.02
C ALA A 315 6.20 32.42 -6.12
N ALA A 316 7.32 32.02 -6.73
CA ALA A 316 8.33 31.23 -6.04
C ALA A 316 8.98 32.03 -4.90
N ALA A 317 8.50 31.80 -3.67
CA ALA A 317 9.23 32.21 -2.47
C ALA A 317 10.64 31.57 -2.54
N PRO A 318 11.71 32.36 -2.34
CA PRO A 318 13.06 31.83 -2.41
C PRO A 318 13.26 30.70 -1.38
N PRO A 319 14.14 29.72 -1.66
CA PRO A 319 14.47 28.70 -0.68
C PRO A 319 14.99 29.35 0.60
N ARG A 320 14.50 28.85 1.74
CA ARG A 320 15.16 28.99 3.04
C ARG A 320 16.27 27.95 3.15
#